data_AF-A0A8H4L9C9-F1
#
_entry.id   AF-A0A8H4L9C9-F1
#
_cell.length_a   1.000
_cell.length_b   1.000
_cell.length_c   1.000
_cell.angle_alpha   90.00
_cell.angle_beta   90.00
_cell.angle_gamma   90.00
#
_symmetry.space_group_name_H-M   'P 1'
#
loop_
_entity.id
_entity.type
_entity.pdbx_description
1 polymer ?
#
loop_
_entity_poly.entity_id
_entity_poly.type
_entity_poly.pdbx_seq_one_letter_code
_entity_poly.pdbx_strand_id
1 'polypeptide(L)'
;MEFGQSARAPVVCVTYRASSPNLRPLPLESVHRFLPEALERHHEDFVSKAYDVLENYNLLGETSDVEFLYRQHQGRPRTAAPTLYIITPWTQNAFETWPQAVQDIKEYVDSIIRGLDEGAIDVHVEMIAPERVLPKFMAPVNDHQELVSKWNNLRSTIAHHLNGNEAVGPHWTTIALFRLGYSQVFEENPITVYISLDYRSDETKWDNAIVELKKLLRQMGWDFLQVHMEHGLIDATTFPLLTPSGDAQDIIAGGVGWRFFIKGDYQDKINLGDSISASLYNTKSDGTQANPLSGTLGAFVEIKTKANPEWTKYGITNYHVIRSCFDGFTGHNTPPAEGSQLSEIDEDGFWPNKCPGPVVMESPARASHNQTIWLLDQEIATLERRMKALNGPSRSSDQVAKEKLEQERAAKIAFFDQGRQILGKVYAASGYKRRTSDNGRLDWALIDVISSRQGENRLPYRETWEEKYETQHHPNPDSFASLLVKDSLSPYLRSGNGWKVGTTTGATSGWYSRSKPSCAMSDDKRLGMRPSYERVFVGRPQKATRDEKFCRPGDSGAIVFDADGQATGLLFRGKKIQQNTQGYGLVTPLGWVFDDIEAFSKGQITDIRIARA
;
A
#
# COMPACT_ATOMS: atom_id res chain seq x y z
N MET A 1 -60.08 -4.66 -1.90
CA MET A 1 -58.65 -5.04 -1.92
C MET A 1 -58.05 -4.47 -0.66
N GLU A 2 -57.82 -5.33 0.32
CA GLU A 2 -57.16 -4.98 1.58
C GLU A 2 -55.73 -4.53 1.28
N PHE A 3 -55.36 -3.34 1.76
CA PHE A 3 -53.96 -2.92 1.78
C PHE A 3 -53.23 -3.81 2.78
N GLY A 4 -52.31 -4.63 2.28
CA GLY A 4 -51.48 -5.51 3.09
C GLY A 4 -50.73 -4.72 4.16
N GLN A 5 -50.81 -5.20 5.40
CA GLN A 5 -49.95 -4.76 6.50
C GLN A 5 -48.49 -4.84 6.04
N SER A 6 -47.80 -3.70 5.97
CA SER A 6 -46.35 -3.65 5.81
C SER A 6 -45.72 -4.44 6.96
N ALA A 7 -44.93 -5.46 6.64
CA ALA A 7 -44.28 -6.31 7.62
C ALA A 7 -43.40 -5.45 8.55
N ARG A 8 -43.56 -5.62 9.88
CA ARG A 8 -42.74 -4.95 10.89
C ARG A 8 -41.25 -5.20 10.61
N ALA A 9 -40.42 -4.16 10.70
CA ALA A 9 -38.97 -4.31 10.58
C ALA A 9 -38.45 -5.23 11.71
N PRO A 10 -37.63 -6.25 11.41
CA PRO A 10 -37.16 -7.19 12.42
C PRO A 10 -36.17 -6.51 13.38
N VAL A 11 -36.32 -6.76 14.67
CA VAL A 11 -35.30 -6.43 15.68
C VAL A 11 -34.30 -7.58 15.76
N VAL A 12 -33.02 -7.26 15.67
CA VAL A 12 -31.91 -8.21 15.81
C VAL A 12 -31.16 -7.90 17.10
N CYS A 13 -30.93 -8.90 17.94
CA CYS A 13 -30.19 -8.76 19.19
C CYS A 13 -29.11 -9.83 19.31
N VAL A 14 -27.92 -9.41 19.74
CA VAL A 14 -26.74 -10.23 20.02
C VAL A 14 -26.11 -9.74 21.32
N THR A 15 -25.15 -10.49 21.88
CA THR A 15 -24.47 -10.03 23.10
C THR A 15 -23.89 -8.60 22.94
N TYR A 16 -24.32 -7.71 23.84
CA TYR A 16 -23.98 -6.28 23.90
C TYR A 16 -24.64 -5.35 22.88
N ARG A 17 -25.54 -5.84 22.01
CA ARG A 17 -26.13 -5.01 20.94
C ARG A 17 -27.56 -5.42 20.59
N ALA A 18 -28.40 -4.45 20.27
CA ALA A 18 -29.71 -4.67 19.64
C ALA A 18 -29.99 -3.57 18.61
N SER A 19 -30.61 -3.91 17.48
CA SER A 19 -30.84 -2.93 16.41
C SER A 19 -32.04 -3.28 15.52
N SER A 20 -32.65 -2.25 14.94
CA SER A 20 -33.67 -2.34 13.88
C SER A 20 -33.41 -1.26 12.82
N PRO A 21 -33.61 -1.54 11.51
CA PRO A 21 -34.14 -2.78 10.91
C PRO A 21 -33.12 -3.93 10.80
N ASN A 22 -31.83 -3.65 10.99
CA ASN A 22 -30.78 -4.65 10.90
C ASN A 22 -29.63 -4.33 11.87
N LEU A 23 -28.88 -5.37 12.26
CA LEU A 23 -27.63 -5.20 13.00
C LEU A 23 -26.50 -4.89 12.03
N ARG A 24 -25.96 -3.68 12.10
CA ARG A 24 -24.87 -3.24 11.23
C ARG A 24 -23.51 -3.65 11.81
N PRO A 25 -22.57 -4.22 11.03
CA PRO A 25 -21.25 -4.61 11.54
C PRO A 25 -20.46 -3.41 12.11
N LEU A 26 -19.77 -3.61 13.24
CA LEU A 26 -18.85 -2.62 13.81
C LEU A 26 -17.45 -2.74 13.16
N PRO A 27 -16.62 -1.68 13.18
CA PRO A 27 -16.85 -0.37 13.77
C PRO A 27 -17.72 0.53 12.87
N LEU A 28 -18.52 1.37 13.52
CA LEU A 28 -19.30 2.44 12.90
C LEU A 28 -18.92 3.77 13.55
N GLU A 29 -18.76 4.81 12.74
CA GLU A 29 -18.48 6.17 13.20
C GLU A 29 -19.76 7.00 13.33
N SER A 30 -19.82 7.81 14.38
CA SER A 30 -20.87 8.83 14.56
C SER A 30 -20.49 10.09 13.77
N VAL A 31 -21.43 10.58 12.96
CA VAL A 31 -21.24 11.76 12.11
C VAL A 31 -22.24 12.83 12.49
N HIS A 32 -21.73 13.91 13.08
CA HIS A 32 -22.50 15.10 13.43
C HIS A 32 -22.63 16.01 12.20
N ARG A 33 -23.55 15.65 11.31
CA ARG A 33 -23.99 16.47 10.16
C ARG A 33 -25.49 16.72 10.28
N PHE A 34 -25.98 17.78 9.64
CA PHE A 34 -27.40 18.15 9.66
C PHE A 34 -28.30 16.98 9.20
N LEU A 35 -29.29 16.61 10.02
CA LEU A 35 -30.35 15.71 9.62
C LEU A 35 -31.28 16.45 8.63
N PRO A 36 -32.03 15.72 7.78
CA PRO A 36 -33.10 16.32 6.99
C PRO A 36 -34.05 17.12 7.89
N GLU A 37 -34.50 18.29 7.44
CA GLU A 37 -35.32 19.21 8.24
C GLU A 37 -36.59 18.52 8.80
N ALA A 38 -37.14 17.55 8.06
CA ALA A 38 -38.25 16.74 8.52
C ALA A 38 -37.93 15.87 9.74
N LEU A 39 -36.71 15.33 9.84
CA LEU A 39 -36.24 14.55 10.99
C LEU A 39 -35.74 15.45 12.13
N GLU A 40 -35.05 16.54 11.80
CA GLU A 40 -34.50 17.49 12.78
C GLU A 40 -35.61 18.07 13.67
N ARG A 41 -36.79 18.36 13.08
CA ARG A 41 -37.97 18.84 13.83
C ARG A 41 -38.47 17.86 14.91
N HIS A 42 -38.14 16.58 14.79
CA HIS A 42 -38.51 15.52 15.73
C HIS A 42 -37.31 15.00 16.53
N HIS A 43 -36.16 15.67 16.49
CA HIS A 43 -34.95 15.23 17.20
C HIS A 43 -35.22 15.07 18.71
N GLU A 44 -35.78 16.09 19.35
CA GLU A 44 -36.10 16.05 20.78
C GLU A 44 -37.17 14.99 21.09
N ASP A 45 -38.18 14.82 20.23
CA ASP A 45 -39.22 13.81 20.39
C ASP A 45 -38.64 12.38 20.40
N PHE A 46 -37.73 12.08 19.47
CA PHE A 46 -37.10 10.77 19.37
C PHE A 46 -36.17 10.48 20.55
N VAL A 47 -35.33 11.45 20.92
CA VAL A 47 -34.41 11.32 22.06
C VAL A 47 -35.20 11.16 23.36
N SER A 48 -36.21 12.00 23.61
CA SER A 48 -37.07 11.90 24.79
C SER A 48 -37.78 10.55 24.85
N LYS A 49 -38.33 10.09 23.72
CA LYS A 49 -39.00 8.78 23.68
C LYS A 49 -38.05 7.64 24.03
N ALA A 50 -36.81 7.68 23.55
CA ALA A 50 -35.83 6.65 23.90
C ALA A 50 -35.55 6.65 25.41
N TYR A 51 -35.36 7.82 26.04
CA TYR A 51 -35.20 7.90 27.49
C TYR A 51 -36.42 7.34 28.24
N ASP A 52 -37.64 7.70 27.84
CA ASP A 52 -38.86 7.16 28.46
C ASP A 52 -38.92 5.63 28.37
N VAL A 53 -38.59 5.07 27.20
CA VAL A 53 -38.56 3.61 27.01
C VAL A 53 -37.47 2.98 27.89
N LEU A 54 -36.25 3.54 27.89
CA LEU A 54 -35.18 3.03 28.73
C LEU A 54 -35.55 3.06 30.22
N GLU A 55 -36.23 4.11 30.69
CA GLU A 55 -36.74 4.18 32.08
C GLU A 55 -37.78 3.10 32.36
N ASN A 56 -38.77 2.93 31.47
CA ASN A 56 -39.83 1.93 31.63
C ASN A 56 -39.30 0.48 31.70
N TYR A 57 -38.24 0.19 30.95
CA TYR A 57 -37.58 -1.12 30.98
C TYR A 57 -36.47 -1.23 32.05
N ASN A 58 -36.26 -0.20 32.88
CA ASN A 58 -35.17 -0.11 33.86
C ASN A 58 -33.78 -0.33 33.26
N LEU A 59 -33.52 0.29 32.11
CA LEU A 59 -32.27 0.19 31.34
C LEU A 59 -31.37 1.43 31.52
N LEU A 60 -31.79 2.44 32.28
CA LEU A 60 -30.93 3.59 32.56
C LEU A 60 -29.85 3.25 33.59
N GLY A 61 -28.64 3.74 33.34
CA GLY A 61 -27.48 3.65 34.21
C GLY A 61 -26.46 4.75 33.92
N GLU A 62 -25.38 4.82 34.70
CA GLU A 62 -24.43 5.95 34.69
C GLU A 62 -23.78 6.24 33.33
N THR A 63 -23.63 5.22 32.49
CA THR A 63 -23.04 5.34 31.14
C THR A 63 -24.10 5.43 30.04
N SER A 64 -25.36 5.69 30.40
CA SER A 64 -26.44 5.73 29.41
C SER A 64 -26.43 7.05 28.67
N ASP A 65 -26.54 6.98 27.35
CA ASP A 65 -26.56 8.15 26.49
C ASP A 65 -27.42 7.87 25.26
N VAL A 66 -28.07 8.91 24.74
CA VAL A 66 -28.95 8.82 23.57
C VAL A 66 -28.66 9.99 22.66
N GLU A 67 -28.23 9.67 21.44
CA GLU A 67 -27.97 10.66 20.40
C GLU A 67 -28.75 10.31 19.14
N PHE A 68 -29.30 11.32 18.45
CA PHE A 68 -29.88 11.14 17.13
C PHE A 68 -28.97 11.75 16.06
N LEU A 69 -28.27 10.88 15.33
CA LEU A 69 -27.22 11.30 14.39
C LEU A 69 -27.06 10.31 13.24
N TYR A 70 -26.16 10.61 12.30
CA TYR A 70 -25.81 9.64 11.26
C TYR A 70 -24.75 8.66 11.76
N ARG A 71 -25.00 7.36 11.61
CA ARG A 71 -23.95 6.33 11.75
C ARG A 71 -23.54 5.77 10.40
N GLN A 72 -22.23 5.63 10.18
CA GLN A 72 -21.68 5.09 8.92
C GLN A 72 -20.48 4.17 9.18
N HIS A 73 -20.14 3.32 8.20
CA HIS A 73 -18.86 2.61 8.24
C HIS A 73 -17.72 3.60 7.94
N GLN A 74 -16.62 3.47 8.70
CA GLN A 74 -15.46 4.33 8.54
C GLN A 74 -14.99 4.38 7.08
N GLY A 75 -14.81 5.59 6.56
CA GLY A 75 -14.38 5.81 5.17
C GLY A 75 -15.41 5.44 4.10
N ARG A 76 -16.67 5.14 4.48
CA ARG A 76 -17.76 4.85 3.53
C ARG A 76 -19.01 5.72 3.80
N PRO A 77 -18.96 7.03 3.46
CA PRO A 77 -20.07 7.96 3.74
C PRO A 77 -21.42 7.58 3.10
N ARG A 78 -21.40 6.78 2.02
CA ARG A 78 -22.62 6.26 1.38
C ARG A 78 -23.40 5.25 2.21
N THR A 79 -22.79 4.73 3.28
CA THR A 79 -23.44 3.81 4.24
C THR A 79 -24.09 4.55 5.40
N ALA A 80 -24.07 5.88 5.39
CA ALA A 80 -24.63 6.67 6.46
C ALA A 80 -26.15 6.52 6.52
N ALA A 81 -26.66 6.18 7.69
CA ALA A 81 -28.08 6.10 7.98
C ALA A 81 -28.40 6.95 9.22
N PRO A 82 -29.52 7.72 9.22
CA PRO A 82 -29.96 8.41 10.43
C PRO A 82 -30.29 7.34 11.48
N THR A 83 -29.71 7.47 12.66
CA THR A 83 -29.70 6.44 13.69
C THR A 83 -29.94 7.10 15.03
N LEU A 84 -30.96 6.61 15.75
CA LEU A 84 -31.08 6.85 17.17
C LEU A 84 -30.12 5.88 17.87
N TYR A 85 -28.97 6.42 18.26
CA TYR A 85 -27.84 5.70 18.82
C TYR A 85 -27.90 5.78 20.34
N ILE A 86 -28.00 4.62 20.98
CA ILE A 86 -28.27 4.49 22.41
C ILE A 86 -27.13 3.68 23.03
N ILE A 87 -26.41 4.28 23.97
CA ILE A 87 -25.47 3.56 24.83
C ILE A 87 -26.20 3.26 26.14
N THR A 88 -26.17 2.01 26.62
CA THR A 88 -26.79 1.62 27.90
C THR A 88 -26.15 0.35 28.47
N PRO A 89 -26.05 0.18 29.81
CA PRO A 89 -25.44 -1.01 30.42
C PRO A 89 -26.10 -2.34 30.01
N TRP A 90 -25.28 -3.35 29.71
CA TRP A 90 -25.75 -4.70 29.46
C TRP A 90 -26.01 -5.45 30.77
N THR A 91 -27.23 -5.94 30.96
CA THR A 91 -27.65 -6.68 32.16
C THR A 91 -27.93 -8.16 31.84
N GLN A 92 -28.11 -8.99 32.87
CA GLN A 92 -28.38 -10.42 32.68
C GLN A 92 -29.67 -10.69 31.88
N ASN A 93 -30.66 -9.80 31.98
CA ASN A 93 -31.95 -9.93 31.28
C ASN A 93 -31.97 -9.15 29.94
N ALA A 94 -30.83 -8.63 29.48
CA ALA A 94 -30.77 -7.77 28.29
C ALA A 94 -31.30 -8.44 27.02
N PHE A 95 -31.10 -9.76 26.85
CA PHE A 95 -31.67 -10.51 25.73
C PHE A 95 -33.21 -10.53 25.71
N GLU A 96 -33.86 -10.30 26.85
CA GLU A 96 -35.32 -10.26 26.98
C GLU A 96 -35.88 -8.84 27.04
N THR A 97 -35.07 -7.82 27.31
CA THR A 97 -35.54 -6.44 27.50
C THR A 97 -35.12 -5.51 26.37
N TRP A 98 -33.90 -5.68 25.83
CA TRP A 98 -33.39 -4.83 24.76
C TRP A 98 -34.17 -4.98 23.45
N PRO A 99 -34.55 -6.18 22.97
CA PRO A 99 -35.34 -6.30 21.75
C PRO A 99 -36.69 -5.57 21.83
N GLN A 100 -37.35 -5.64 22.99
CA GLN A 100 -38.64 -5.01 23.28
C GLN A 100 -38.50 -3.49 23.36
N ALA A 101 -37.45 -3.00 24.04
CA ALA A 101 -37.13 -1.58 24.07
C ALA A 101 -36.83 -1.03 22.66
N VAL A 102 -35.99 -1.70 21.87
CA VAL A 102 -35.72 -1.31 20.47
C VAL A 102 -37.01 -1.34 19.64
N GLN A 103 -37.86 -2.35 19.82
CA GLN A 103 -39.14 -2.44 19.12
C GLN A 103 -40.05 -1.26 19.45
N ASP A 104 -40.25 -0.95 20.74
CA ASP A 104 -41.15 0.13 21.18
C ASP A 104 -40.66 1.51 20.70
N ILE A 105 -39.34 1.74 20.72
CA ILE A 105 -38.73 2.95 20.17
C ILE A 105 -38.93 3.01 18.65
N LYS A 106 -38.64 1.91 17.93
CA LYS A 106 -38.76 1.85 16.48
C LYS A 106 -40.21 2.04 16.02
N GLU A 107 -41.18 1.45 16.70
CA GLU A 107 -42.60 1.62 16.39
C GLU A 107 -43.05 3.08 16.53
N TYR A 108 -42.56 3.78 17.56
CA TYR A 108 -42.81 5.21 17.73
C TYR A 108 -42.17 6.04 16.61
N VAL A 109 -40.87 5.83 16.34
CA VAL A 109 -40.13 6.52 15.27
C VAL A 109 -40.82 6.31 13.91
N ASP A 110 -41.21 5.07 13.59
CA ASP A 110 -41.90 4.74 12.34
C ASP A 110 -43.32 5.32 12.27
N SER A 111 -43.98 5.57 13.40
CA SER A 111 -45.30 6.21 13.42
C SER A 111 -45.21 7.67 13.01
N ILE A 112 -44.16 8.37 13.45
CA ILE A 112 -43.89 9.77 13.07
C ILE A 112 -43.44 9.83 11.61
N ILE A 113 -42.50 8.98 11.19
CA ILE A 113 -41.99 8.96 9.81
C ILE A 113 -43.09 8.67 8.79
N ARG A 114 -44.02 7.74 9.08
CA ARG A 114 -45.16 7.45 8.20
C ARG A 114 -46.10 8.65 8.01
N GLY A 115 -46.08 9.61 8.93
CA GLY A 115 -46.83 10.87 8.82
C GLY A 115 -46.11 11.96 8.02
N LEU A 116 -44.87 11.74 7.61
CA LEU A 116 -44.12 12.66 6.76
C LEU A 116 -44.37 12.33 5.28
N ASP A 117 -44.59 13.34 4.43
CA ASP A 117 -44.76 13.19 2.97
C ASP A 117 -43.51 12.64 2.25
N GLU A 118 -42.42 12.41 2.98
CA GLU A 118 -41.13 11.91 2.48
C GLU A 118 -41.05 10.37 2.61
N GLY A 119 -41.66 9.65 1.68
CA GLY A 119 -41.73 8.19 1.64
C GLY A 119 -40.41 7.44 1.38
N ALA A 120 -39.26 7.83 1.96
CA ALA A 120 -37.98 7.16 1.69
C ALA A 120 -36.94 7.14 2.83
N ILE A 121 -37.17 7.78 3.98
CA ILE A 121 -36.16 7.86 5.04
C ILE A 121 -36.45 6.83 6.13
N ASP A 122 -35.61 5.81 6.25
CA ASP A 122 -35.65 4.84 7.34
C ASP A 122 -34.67 5.27 8.44
N VAL A 123 -35.19 5.44 9.67
CA VAL A 123 -34.37 5.76 10.85
C VAL A 123 -34.06 4.47 11.60
N HIS A 124 -32.77 4.21 11.79
CA HIS A 124 -32.30 3.08 12.56
C HIS A 124 -32.42 3.36 14.06
N VAL A 125 -32.66 2.31 14.84
CA VAL A 125 -32.54 2.35 16.31
C VAL A 125 -31.46 1.36 16.68
N GLU A 126 -30.37 1.82 17.29
CA GLU A 126 -29.25 0.97 17.69
C GLU A 126 -28.95 1.16 19.18
N MET A 127 -29.08 0.09 19.96
CA MET A 127 -28.64 -0.01 21.34
C MET A 127 -27.31 -0.77 21.43
N ILE A 128 -26.35 -0.22 22.16
CA ILE A 128 -25.01 -0.79 22.34
C ILE A 128 -24.56 -0.68 23.79
N ALA A 129 -23.84 -1.69 24.27
CA ALA A 129 -23.30 -1.67 25.62
C ALA A 129 -21.93 -0.98 25.69
N PRO A 130 -21.56 -0.38 26.85
CA PRO A 130 -20.24 0.22 27.08
C PRO A 130 -19.08 -0.68 26.66
N GLU A 131 -19.22 -1.99 26.80
CA GLU A 131 -18.20 -2.99 26.46
C GLU A 131 -17.75 -2.93 24.99
N ARG A 132 -18.61 -2.41 24.09
CA ARG A 132 -18.33 -2.30 22.66
C ARG A 132 -17.86 -0.90 22.23
N VAL A 133 -17.86 0.08 23.14
CA VAL A 133 -17.52 1.49 22.84
C VAL A 133 -16.34 2.00 23.67
N LEU A 134 -16.15 1.46 24.87
CA LEU A 134 -15.07 1.87 25.76
C LEU A 134 -13.70 1.39 25.23
N PRO A 135 -12.63 2.21 25.39
CA PRO A 135 -11.27 1.80 25.08
C PRO A 135 -10.87 0.54 25.87
N LYS A 136 -10.33 -0.45 25.16
CA LYS A 136 -9.73 -1.65 25.77
C LYS A 136 -8.23 -1.48 25.88
N PHE A 137 -7.67 -1.99 26.96
CA PHE A 137 -6.24 -2.12 27.19
C PHE A 137 -5.80 -3.56 26.97
N MET A 138 -4.63 -3.72 26.35
CA MET A 138 -4.09 -5.01 25.93
C MET A 138 -2.64 -5.17 26.39
N ALA A 139 -2.28 -6.37 26.83
CA ALA A 139 -0.90 -6.74 27.16
C ALA A 139 -0.61 -8.21 26.85
N PRO A 140 0.67 -8.60 26.67
CA PRO A 140 1.05 -10.00 26.52
C PRO A 140 0.77 -10.80 27.80
N VAL A 141 0.51 -12.10 27.63
CA VAL A 141 0.41 -13.05 28.75
C VAL A 141 1.80 -13.60 29.05
N ASN A 142 2.52 -12.97 29.97
CA ASN A 142 3.88 -13.40 30.35
C ASN A 142 3.94 -14.15 31.68
N ASP A 143 2.91 -14.00 32.50
CA ASP A 143 2.87 -14.45 33.88
C ASP A 143 2.24 -15.85 34.06
N HIS A 144 1.82 -16.49 32.96
CA HIS A 144 1.22 -17.82 32.97
C HIS A 144 2.02 -18.82 32.12
N GLN A 145 3.20 -19.24 32.61
CA GLN A 145 4.18 -20.04 31.85
C GLN A 145 3.61 -21.33 31.22
N GLU A 146 2.76 -22.06 31.94
CA GLU A 146 2.16 -23.29 31.42
C GLU A 146 1.30 -23.02 30.17
N LEU A 147 0.45 -22.00 30.22
CA LEU A 147 -0.42 -21.60 29.12
C LEU A 147 0.41 -21.13 27.92
N VAL A 148 1.44 -20.32 28.14
CA VAL A 148 2.36 -19.85 27.09
C VAL A 148 3.04 -21.05 26.41
N SER A 149 3.52 -22.03 27.19
CA SER A 149 4.18 -23.22 26.65
C SER A 149 3.23 -24.11 25.82
N LYS A 150 1.94 -24.12 26.15
CA LYS A 150 0.90 -24.93 25.49
C LYS A 150 0.12 -24.16 24.42
N TRP A 151 0.34 -22.85 24.28
CA TRP A 151 -0.47 -21.97 23.44
C TRP A 151 -0.53 -22.43 21.97
N ASN A 152 0.59 -22.86 21.39
CA ASN A 152 0.60 -23.32 19.99
C ASN A 152 -0.36 -24.49 19.74
N ASN A 153 -0.38 -25.47 20.64
CA ASN A 153 -1.27 -26.62 20.56
C ASN A 153 -2.72 -26.22 20.84
N LEU A 154 -2.93 -25.34 21.83
CA LEU A 154 -4.25 -24.83 22.17
C LEU A 154 -4.85 -24.04 20.99
N ARG A 155 -4.07 -23.13 20.39
CA ARG A 155 -4.44 -22.35 19.20
C ARG A 155 -4.83 -23.26 18.03
N SER A 156 -4.06 -24.30 17.74
CA SER A 156 -4.40 -25.27 16.68
C SER A 156 -5.71 -26.00 16.95
N THR A 157 -5.97 -26.35 18.21
CA THR A 157 -7.22 -26.99 18.64
C THR A 157 -8.41 -26.04 18.49
N ILE A 158 -8.24 -24.79 18.91
CA ILE A 158 -9.24 -23.72 18.74
C ILE A 158 -9.54 -23.52 17.26
N ALA A 159 -8.52 -23.34 16.41
CA ALA A 159 -8.69 -23.16 14.98
C ALA A 159 -9.44 -24.33 14.33
N HIS A 160 -9.09 -25.57 14.69
CA HIS A 160 -9.79 -26.75 14.19
C HIS A 160 -11.28 -26.76 14.60
N HIS A 161 -11.58 -26.42 15.86
CA HIS A 161 -12.96 -26.32 16.34
C HIS A 161 -13.75 -25.22 15.61
N LEU A 162 -13.17 -24.02 15.46
CA LEU A 162 -13.81 -22.90 14.78
C LEU A 162 -14.06 -23.19 13.30
N ASN A 163 -13.18 -23.93 12.63
CA ASN A 163 -13.36 -24.35 11.23
C ASN A 163 -14.60 -25.24 11.01
N GLY A 164 -15.14 -25.86 12.07
CA GLY A 164 -16.39 -26.63 12.01
C GLY A 164 -17.66 -25.76 12.09
N ASN A 165 -17.54 -24.46 12.38
CA ASN A 165 -18.67 -23.54 12.47
C ASN A 165 -18.79 -22.73 11.17
N GLU A 166 -19.94 -22.78 10.50
CA GLU A 166 -20.16 -22.12 9.21
C GLU A 166 -20.00 -20.58 9.26
N ALA A 167 -20.36 -19.94 10.37
CA ALA A 167 -20.30 -18.48 10.52
C ALA A 167 -18.89 -17.98 10.84
N VAL A 168 -18.04 -18.82 11.44
CA VAL A 168 -16.72 -18.42 11.97
C VAL A 168 -15.58 -19.02 11.15
N GLY A 169 -15.69 -20.30 10.79
CA GLY A 169 -14.65 -21.09 10.15
C GLY A 169 -14.04 -20.47 8.88
N PRO A 170 -14.84 -20.10 7.87
CA PRO A 170 -14.30 -19.49 6.65
C PRO A 170 -13.93 -18.01 6.80
N HIS A 171 -14.16 -17.40 7.96
CA HIS A 171 -14.11 -15.94 8.13
C HIS A 171 -13.16 -15.44 9.23
N TRP A 172 -12.65 -16.29 10.11
CA TRP A 172 -11.70 -15.84 11.14
C TRP A 172 -10.39 -15.38 10.47
N THR A 173 -9.87 -14.24 10.92
CA THR A 173 -8.66 -13.59 10.40
C THR A 173 -7.49 -13.70 11.38
N THR A 174 -7.77 -13.72 12.68
CA THR A 174 -6.75 -13.85 13.74
C THR A 174 -7.26 -14.72 14.88
N ILE A 175 -6.38 -15.54 15.47
CA ILE A 175 -6.57 -16.19 16.77
C ILE A 175 -5.33 -15.89 17.62
N ALA A 176 -5.52 -15.14 18.71
CA ALA A 176 -4.45 -14.63 19.56
C ALA A 176 -4.77 -14.79 21.05
N LEU A 177 -3.78 -14.54 21.91
CA LEU A 177 -3.88 -14.64 23.36
C LEU A 177 -3.32 -13.37 24.00
N PHE A 178 -4.14 -12.67 24.77
CA PHE A 178 -3.77 -11.42 25.44
C PHE A 178 -4.35 -11.34 26.84
N ARG A 179 -3.79 -10.47 27.68
CA ARG A 179 -4.55 -9.83 28.76
C ARG A 179 -5.35 -8.70 28.12
N LEU A 180 -6.68 -8.79 28.15
CA LEU A 180 -7.56 -7.86 27.44
C LEU A 180 -8.72 -7.44 28.36
N GLY A 181 -8.87 -6.14 28.58
CA GLY A 181 -9.93 -5.60 29.45
C GLY A 181 -9.95 -4.08 29.44
N TYR A 182 -10.51 -3.47 30.49
CA TYR A 182 -10.72 -2.02 30.60
C TYR A 182 -9.81 -1.35 31.65
N SER A 183 -8.99 -2.12 32.39
CA SER A 183 -8.02 -1.56 33.34
C SER A 183 -6.72 -1.17 32.63
N GLN A 184 -6.14 -0.02 33.01
CA GLN A 184 -4.78 0.35 32.60
C GLN A 184 -3.70 -0.49 33.30
N VAL A 185 -4.05 -1.14 34.41
CA VAL A 185 -3.18 -2.11 35.09
C VAL A 185 -3.40 -3.46 34.42
N PHE A 186 -2.43 -3.87 33.59
CA PHE A 186 -2.61 -4.97 32.67
C PHE A 186 -2.88 -6.32 33.35
N GLU A 187 -2.31 -6.54 34.53
CA GLU A 187 -2.46 -7.76 35.33
C GLU A 187 -3.89 -7.97 35.84
N GLU A 188 -4.66 -6.89 35.98
CA GLU A 188 -6.07 -6.93 36.38
C GLU A 188 -6.98 -7.34 35.22
N ASN A 189 -6.53 -7.19 33.98
CA ASN A 189 -7.30 -7.60 32.81
C ASN A 189 -7.27 -9.13 32.63
N PRO A 190 -8.41 -9.77 32.31
CA PRO A 190 -8.47 -11.21 32.16
C PRO A 190 -7.65 -11.71 30.97
N ILE A 191 -7.13 -12.94 31.11
CA ILE A 191 -6.50 -13.64 29.99
C ILE A 191 -7.59 -14.08 29.01
N THR A 192 -7.45 -13.65 27.75
CA THR A 192 -8.50 -13.73 26.73
C THR A 192 -7.95 -14.32 25.44
N VAL A 193 -8.66 -15.33 24.92
CA VAL A 193 -8.54 -15.78 23.53
C VAL A 193 -9.24 -14.75 22.65
N TYR A 194 -8.45 -13.99 21.92
CA TYR A 194 -8.92 -12.97 20.98
C TYR A 194 -9.09 -13.59 19.60
N ILE A 195 -10.27 -13.41 19.01
CA ILE A 195 -10.60 -13.89 17.67
C ILE A 195 -11.14 -12.70 16.86
N SER A 196 -10.50 -12.38 15.75
CA SER A 196 -11.03 -11.41 14.79
C SER A 196 -11.60 -12.11 13.57
N LEU A 197 -12.66 -11.53 12.99
CA LEU A 197 -13.40 -12.09 11.86
C LEU A 197 -13.55 -11.05 10.74
N ASP A 198 -13.53 -11.48 9.48
CA ASP A 198 -13.82 -10.60 8.37
C ASP A 198 -15.30 -10.16 8.36
N TYR A 199 -15.61 -9.05 7.71
CA TYR A 199 -16.95 -8.44 7.70
C TYR A 199 -18.03 -9.27 6.99
N ARG A 200 -17.70 -10.43 6.40
CA ARG A 200 -18.68 -11.38 5.84
C ARG A 200 -19.18 -12.37 6.91
N SER A 201 -18.52 -12.46 8.05
CA SER A 201 -18.98 -13.28 9.17
C SER A 201 -20.26 -12.72 9.80
N ASP A 202 -21.23 -13.60 9.99
CA ASP A 202 -22.54 -13.29 10.58
C ASP A 202 -22.46 -13.25 12.11
N GLU A 203 -22.45 -12.03 12.66
CA GLU A 203 -22.36 -11.76 14.11
C GLU A 203 -23.51 -12.41 14.89
N THR A 204 -24.68 -12.61 14.28
CA THR A 204 -25.84 -13.22 14.94
C THR A 204 -25.63 -14.68 15.33
N LYS A 205 -24.58 -15.31 14.79
CA LYS A 205 -24.24 -16.72 15.04
C LYS A 205 -23.05 -16.89 15.98
N TRP A 206 -22.42 -15.80 16.43
CA TRP A 206 -21.18 -15.86 17.22
C TRP A 206 -21.41 -16.38 18.64
N ASP A 207 -22.53 -16.05 19.27
CA ASP A 207 -22.80 -16.44 20.66
C ASP A 207 -22.73 -17.97 20.84
N ASN A 208 -23.31 -18.72 19.89
CA ASN A 208 -23.21 -20.19 19.87
C ASN A 208 -21.75 -20.68 19.71
N ALA A 209 -20.97 -20.03 18.85
CA ALA A 209 -19.56 -20.37 18.66
C ALA A 209 -18.73 -20.08 19.92
N ILE A 210 -19.00 -18.97 20.61
CA ILE A 210 -18.35 -18.60 21.87
C ILE A 210 -18.69 -19.60 22.97
N VAL A 211 -19.95 -20.01 23.10
CA VAL A 211 -20.40 -21.00 24.10
C VAL A 211 -19.71 -22.35 23.90
N GLU A 212 -19.71 -22.88 22.67
CA GLU A 212 -19.05 -24.16 22.38
C GLU A 212 -17.53 -24.08 22.56
N LEU A 213 -16.90 -22.95 22.18
CA LEU A 213 -15.48 -22.74 22.41
C LEU A 213 -15.15 -22.67 23.91
N LYS A 214 -15.94 -21.94 24.72
CA LYS A 214 -15.75 -21.89 26.18
C LYS A 214 -15.90 -23.27 26.82
N LYS A 215 -16.85 -24.09 26.33
CA LYS A 215 -17.03 -25.48 26.78
C LYS A 215 -15.81 -26.35 26.44
N LEU A 216 -15.26 -26.20 25.23
CA LEU A 216 -14.01 -26.87 24.83
C LEU A 216 -12.84 -26.47 25.73
N LEU A 217 -12.64 -25.17 25.96
CA LEU A 217 -11.57 -24.67 26.83
C LEU A 217 -11.70 -25.21 28.26
N ARG A 218 -12.92 -25.24 28.81
CA ARG A 218 -13.20 -25.83 30.13
C ARG A 218 -12.87 -27.33 30.19
N GLN A 219 -13.23 -28.10 29.16
CA GLN A 219 -12.90 -29.53 29.10
C GLN A 219 -11.39 -29.78 29.05
N MET A 220 -10.63 -28.84 28.51
CA MET A 220 -9.17 -28.87 28.45
C MET A 220 -8.47 -28.33 29.70
N GLY A 221 -9.23 -27.89 30.71
CA GLY A 221 -8.69 -27.33 31.97
C GLY A 221 -8.34 -25.83 31.91
N TRP A 222 -8.89 -25.09 30.94
CA TRP A 222 -8.64 -23.65 30.74
C TRP A 222 -9.90 -22.81 30.98
N ASP A 223 -10.61 -23.09 32.07
CA ASP A 223 -11.89 -22.45 32.43
C ASP A 223 -11.79 -20.96 32.77
N PHE A 224 -10.59 -20.49 33.16
CA PHE A 224 -10.32 -19.08 33.42
C PHE A 224 -10.16 -18.22 32.15
N LEU A 225 -9.99 -18.83 30.97
CA LEU A 225 -9.81 -18.09 29.72
C LEU A 225 -11.13 -17.45 29.27
N GLN A 226 -11.09 -16.15 29.01
CA GLN A 226 -12.17 -15.46 28.32
C GLN A 226 -12.05 -15.65 26.81
N VAL A 227 -13.16 -15.44 26.10
CA VAL A 227 -13.21 -15.48 24.64
C VAL A 227 -13.82 -14.17 24.17
N HIS A 228 -13.11 -13.47 23.29
CA HIS A 228 -13.57 -12.23 22.68
C HIS A 228 -13.61 -12.38 21.17
N MET A 229 -14.76 -12.08 20.56
CA MET A 229 -14.96 -12.03 19.11
C MET A 229 -15.37 -10.63 18.67
N GLU A 230 -14.76 -10.17 17.59
CA GLU A 230 -15.13 -8.93 16.90
C GLU A 230 -14.82 -8.99 15.41
N HIS A 231 -15.49 -8.13 14.63
CA HIS A 231 -15.08 -7.90 13.26
C HIS A 231 -13.76 -7.15 13.29
N GLY A 232 -12.79 -7.69 12.58
CA GLY A 232 -11.46 -7.16 12.47
C GLY A 232 -10.84 -7.80 11.25
N LEU A 233 -10.71 -7.01 10.19
CA LEU A 233 -9.70 -7.33 9.20
C LEU A 233 -8.34 -7.08 9.85
N ILE A 234 -7.33 -7.79 9.39
CA ILE A 234 -5.96 -7.31 9.57
C ILE A 234 -5.86 -6.09 8.63
N ASP A 235 -6.41 -4.95 9.05
CA ASP A 235 -6.22 -3.64 8.42
C ASP A 235 -4.84 -3.15 8.81
N ALA A 236 -3.84 -3.88 8.34
CA ALA A 236 -2.60 -3.25 8.00
C ALA A 236 -2.84 -2.72 6.59
N THR A 237 -2.57 -1.44 6.33
CA THR A 237 -1.80 -1.22 5.10
C THR A 237 -0.73 -2.31 5.14
N THR A 238 -0.61 -3.19 4.14
CA THR A 238 0.20 -4.44 4.24
C THR A 238 1.63 -4.18 4.79
N PHE A 239 2.02 -2.91 4.80
CA PHE A 239 3.16 -2.27 5.44
C PHE A 239 2.76 -0.87 5.98
N PRO A 240 3.39 -0.33 7.04
CA PRO A 240 3.12 1.02 7.56
C PRO A 240 3.44 2.13 6.53
N LEU A 241 2.67 3.21 6.41
CA LEU A 241 3.03 4.34 5.54
C LEU A 241 4.10 5.21 6.20
N LEU A 242 5.28 5.34 5.58
CA LEU A 242 6.34 6.21 6.09
C LEU A 242 6.16 7.64 5.60
N THR A 243 5.91 8.57 6.52
CA THR A 243 5.83 9.99 6.20
C THR A 243 7.23 10.58 5.95
N PRO A 244 7.38 11.51 5.00
CA PRO A 244 8.61 12.27 4.84
C PRO A 244 9.05 12.95 6.16
N SER A 245 10.33 12.89 6.47
CA SER A 245 10.91 13.58 7.64
C SER A 245 11.26 15.03 7.28
N GLY A 246 10.79 16.00 8.07
CA GLY A 246 11.08 17.43 7.90
C GLY A 246 9.82 18.28 7.90
N ASP A 247 10.00 19.60 7.74
CA ASP A 247 8.87 20.52 7.61
C ASP A 247 8.13 20.33 6.27
N ALA A 248 6.80 20.26 6.33
CA ALA A 248 5.98 20.00 5.16
C ALA A 248 6.07 21.11 4.09
N GLN A 249 6.18 22.38 4.51
CA GLN A 249 6.30 23.50 3.57
C GLN A 249 7.63 23.44 2.84
N ASP A 250 8.73 23.14 3.54
CA ASP A 250 10.05 23.00 2.93
C ASP A 250 10.10 21.86 1.90
N ILE A 251 9.46 20.72 2.21
CA ILE A 251 9.40 19.55 1.31
C ILE A 251 8.61 19.87 0.04
N ILE A 252 7.49 20.58 0.17
CA ILE A 252 6.64 21.00 -0.95
C ILE A 252 7.36 22.07 -1.77
N ALA A 253 7.88 23.12 -1.13
CA ALA A 253 8.55 24.26 -1.76
C ALA A 253 9.87 23.86 -2.45
N GLY A 254 10.61 22.90 -1.88
CA GLY A 254 11.83 22.34 -2.47
C GLY A 254 11.58 21.51 -3.74
N GLY A 255 10.32 21.30 -4.13
CA GLY A 255 9.93 20.48 -5.27
C GLY A 255 10.38 19.03 -5.14
N VAL A 256 10.73 18.58 -3.92
CA VAL A 256 11.11 17.20 -3.61
C VAL A 256 9.85 16.36 -3.50
N GLY A 257 8.79 16.90 -2.90
CA GLY A 257 7.50 16.22 -2.78
C GLY A 257 6.92 15.77 -4.13
N TRP A 258 6.97 16.64 -5.14
CA TRP A 258 6.43 16.35 -6.47
C TRP A 258 7.22 15.30 -7.28
N ARG A 259 8.45 14.92 -6.87
CA ARG A 259 9.30 14.00 -7.65
C ARG A 259 8.80 12.56 -7.64
N PHE A 260 8.18 12.19 -6.54
CA PHE A 260 7.71 10.84 -6.27
C PHE A 260 6.16 10.79 -6.32
N PHE A 261 5.53 11.92 -6.65
CA PHE A 261 4.09 12.01 -6.83
C PHE A 261 3.66 11.30 -8.11
N ILE A 262 2.75 10.36 -7.99
CA ILE A 262 2.16 9.67 -9.12
C ILE A 262 0.76 10.24 -9.36
N LYS A 263 0.63 11.00 -10.45
CA LYS A 263 -0.63 11.57 -10.90
C LYS A 263 -1.51 10.51 -11.54
N GLY A 264 -2.80 10.47 -11.19
CA GLY A 264 -3.77 9.55 -11.75
C GLY A 264 -3.63 8.12 -11.21
N ASP A 265 -4.33 7.17 -11.82
CA ASP A 265 -4.43 5.82 -11.27
C ASP A 265 -3.12 5.04 -11.34
N TYR A 266 -2.91 4.17 -10.34
CA TYR A 266 -1.88 3.15 -10.43
C TYR A 266 -2.24 2.14 -11.51
N GLN A 267 -1.24 1.79 -12.31
CA GLN A 267 -1.40 0.87 -13.43
C GLN A 267 -1.09 -0.55 -12.98
N ASP A 268 -1.95 -1.50 -13.36
CA ASP A 268 -1.64 -2.93 -13.19
C ASP A 268 -0.46 -3.34 -14.05
N LYS A 269 -0.35 -2.83 -15.27
CA LYS A 269 0.79 -3.11 -16.13
C LYS A 269 1.88 -2.09 -15.89
N ILE A 270 3.11 -2.57 -15.74
CA ILE A 270 4.31 -1.75 -15.69
C ILE A 270 4.94 -1.64 -17.08
N ASN A 271 5.37 -0.44 -17.44
CA ASN A 271 5.98 -0.12 -18.72
C ASN A 271 7.43 0.36 -18.54
N LEU A 272 8.14 0.49 -19.66
CA LEU A 272 9.44 1.15 -19.69
C LEU A 272 9.38 2.53 -19.02
N GLY A 273 10.31 2.78 -18.10
CA GLY A 273 10.41 4.06 -17.38
C GLY A 273 9.70 4.08 -16.02
N ASP A 274 8.85 3.10 -15.71
CA ASP A 274 8.08 3.07 -14.46
C ASP A 274 8.94 2.76 -13.24
N SER A 275 8.47 3.23 -12.07
CA SER A 275 9.18 3.12 -10.81
C SER A 275 9.13 1.70 -10.25
N ILE A 276 10.25 1.23 -9.71
CA ILE A 276 10.36 -0.06 -9.02
C ILE A 276 11.18 0.05 -7.74
N SER A 277 10.90 -0.81 -6.76
CA SER A 277 11.70 -0.95 -5.55
C SER A 277 11.62 -2.36 -4.97
N ALA A 278 12.46 -2.64 -3.97
CA ALA A 278 12.27 -3.79 -3.08
C ALA A 278 10.89 -3.74 -2.41
N SER A 279 10.28 -4.90 -2.14
CA SER A 279 8.99 -4.98 -1.45
C SER A 279 9.11 -5.05 0.08
N LEU A 280 10.03 -4.28 0.66
CA LEU A 280 10.27 -4.24 2.11
C LEU A 280 10.80 -2.88 2.55
N TYR A 281 10.60 -2.56 3.83
CA TYR A 281 11.27 -1.42 4.46
C TYR A 281 12.65 -1.80 4.94
N ASN A 282 13.57 -0.86 4.84
CA ASN A 282 14.88 -0.98 5.44
C ASN A 282 14.78 -0.57 6.92
N THR A 283 15.55 -1.24 7.77
CA THR A 283 15.78 -0.79 9.15
C THR A 283 17.15 -0.13 9.23
N LYS A 284 17.19 1.14 9.63
CA LYS A 284 18.45 1.85 9.87
C LYS A 284 19.13 1.34 11.14
N SER A 285 20.40 1.71 11.34
CA SER A 285 21.17 1.34 12.52
C SER A 285 20.55 1.80 13.86
N ASP A 286 19.73 2.84 13.85
CA ASP A 286 18.99 3.38 15.00
C ASP A 286 17.63 2.68 15.22
N GLY A 287 17.31 1.64 14.45
CA GLY A 287 16.03 0.92 14.52
C GLY A 287 14.88 1.58 13.76
N THR A 288 15.08 2.77 13.17
CA THR A 288 14.02 3.44 12.42
C THR A 288 13.81 2.84 11.04
N GLN A 289 12.56 2.76 10.60
CA GLN A 289 12.23 2.29 9.25
C GLN A 289 12.51 3.37 8.20
N ALA A 290 12.95 2.93 7.03
CA ALA A 290 13.21 3.78 5.88
C ALA A 290 12.70 3.13 4.59
N ASN A 291 12.33 3.97 3.63
CA ASN A 291 11.97 3.50 2.30
C ASN A 291 13.14 2.70 1.67
N PRO A 292 12.82 1.64 0.89
CA PRO A 292 13.80 0.95 0.08
C PRO A 292 14.44 1.85 -0.97
N LEU A 293 15.53 1.39 -1.57
CA LEU A 293 16.02 2.04 -2.78
C LEU A 293 14.97 1.90 -3.89
N SER A 294 14.84 2.96 -4.68
CA SER A 294 13.96 2.99 -5.85
C SER A 294 14.74 3.29 -7.10
N GLY A 295 14.31 2.70 -8.21
CA GLY A 295 14.86 2.95 -9.53
C GLY A 295 13.79 2.83 -10.60
N THR A 296 14.26 2.67 -11.83
CA THR A 296 13.45 2.58 -13.04
C THR A 296 13.46 1.14 -13.57
N LEU A 297 12.29 0.64 -13.99
CA LEU A 297 12.24 -0.49 -14.92
C LEU A 297 12.72 0.01 -16.28
N GLY A 298 13.89 -0.47 -16.71
CA GLY A 298 14.51 -0.03 -17.95
C GLY A 298 13.72 -0.44 -19.18
N ALA A 299 13.51 -1.74 -19.31
CA ALA A 299 12.74 -2.36 -20.38
C ALA A 299 12.40 -3.80 -19.97
N PHE A 300 11.55 -4.43 -20.76
CA PHE A 300 11.44 -5.87 -20.83
C PHE A 300 12.47 -6.45 -21.79
N VAL A 301 13.11 -7.54 -21.38
CA VAL A 301 13.95 -8.41 -22.19
C VAL A 301 13.32 -9.78 -22.26
N GLU A 302 13.61 -10.53 -23.32
CA GLU A 302 13.23 -11.93 -23.45
C GLU A 302 14.48 -12.79 -23.41
N ILE A 303 14.38 -13.91 -22.68
CA ILE A 303 15.48 -14.83 -22.44
C ILE A 303 15.03 -16.24 -22.84
N LYS A 304 15.94 -16.97 -23.50
CA LYS A 304 15.86 -18.43 -23.64
C LYS A 304 16.86 -19.09 -22.72
N THR A 305 16.47 -20.21 -22.15
CA THR A 305 17.36 -21.03 -21.34
C THR A 305 17.45 -22.45 -21.88
N LYS A 306 18.46 -23.21 -21.45
CA LYS A 306 18.54 -24.65 -21.75
C LYS A 306 17.33 -25.42 -21.24
N ALA A 307 16.77 -25.02 -20.10
CA ALA A 307 15.62 -25.67 -19.48
C ALA A 307 14.29 -25.23 -20.09
N ASN A 308 14.22 -24.00 -20.61
CA ASN A 308 13.07 -23.43 -21.29
C ASN A 308 13.53 -22.73 -22.58
N PRO A 309 13.45 -23.42 -23.74
CA PRO A 309 13.89 -22.87 -25.02
C PRO A 309 12.92 -21.83 -25.62
N GLU A 310 11.77 -21.59 -24.98
CA GLU A 310 10.81 -20.55 -25.35
C GLU A 310 11.21 -19.19 -24.78
N TRP A 311 10.81 -18.13 -25.47
CA TRP A 311 11.07 -16.76 -25.03
C TRP A 311 10.26 -16.45 -23.77
N THR A 312 10.95 -16.15 -22.68
CA THR A 312 10.34 -15.73 -21.42
C THR A 312 10.71 -14.29 -21.11
N LYS A 313 9.73 -13.46 -20.74
CA LYS A 313 9.89 -12.01 -20.54
C LYS A 313 10.33 -11.68 -19.11
N TYR A 314 11.38 -10.88 -18.98
CA TYR A 314 11.96 -10.39 -17.73
C TYR A 314 12.10 -8.87 -17.78
N GLY A 315 12.05 -8.20 -16.63
CA GLY A 315 12.41 -6.79 -16.51
C GLY A 315 13.92 -6.62 -16.34
N ILE A 316 14.51 -5.58 -16.93
CA ILE A 316 15.91 -5.19 -16.68
C ILE A 316 16.00 -3.87 -15.92
N THR A 317 16.89 -3.82 -14.92
CA THR A 317 17.24 -2.62 -14.14
C THR A 317 18.69 -2.73 -13.66
N ASN A 318 19.10 -1.92 -12.67
CA ASN A 318 20.43 -2.03 -12.06
C ASN A 318 20.48 -2.88 -10.80
N TYR A 319 21.66 -3.46 -10.54
CA TYR A 319 21.91 -4.19 -9.30
C TYR A 319 21.79 -3.29 -8.06
N HIS A 320 22.35 -2.08 -8.08
CA HIS A 320 22.23 -1.18 -6.92
C HIS A 320 20.77 -0.77 -6.60
N VAL A 321 19.84 -0.86 -7.56
CA VAL A 321 18.40 -0.57 -7.33
C VAL A 321 17.76 -1.68 -6.50
N ILE A 322 18.13 -2.93 -6.75
CA ILE A 322 17.59 -4.10 -6.02
C ILE A 322 18.39 -4.43 -4.76
N ARG A 323 19.46 -3.68 -4.46
CA ARG A 323 20.39 -4.00 -3.37
C ARG A 323 19.72 -4.06 -1.99
N SER A 324 18.68 -3.26 -1.78
CA SER A 324 17.90 -3.27 -0.53
C SER A 324 16.98 -4.48 -0.38
N CYS A 325 16.92 -5.40 -1.36
CA CYS A 325 16.15 -6.64 -1.20
C CYS A 325 16.91 -7.74 -0.42
N PHE A 326 18.21 -7.55 -0.19
CA PHE A 326 19.06 -8.58 0.40
C PHE A 326 19.39 -8.25 1.86
N ASP A 327 19.53 -9.31 2.66
CA ASP A 327 19.93 -9.19 4.06
C ASP A 327 21.31 -8.55 4.21
N GLY A 328 21.45 -7.67 5.20
CA GLY A 328 22.65 -6.87 5.43
C GLY A 328 22.69 -5.52 4.70
N PHE A 329 21.60 -5.09 4.06
CA PHE A 329 21.51 -3.72 3.53
C PHE A 329 21.41 -2.69 4.66
N THR A 330 22.38 -1.77 4.74
CA THR A 330 22.48 -0.76 5.81
C THR A 330 22.17 0.67 5.35
N GLY A 331 21.96 0.88 4.05
CA GLY A 331 21.75 2.21 3.48
C GLY A 331 22.40 2.45 2.11
N HIS A 332 22.16 3.64 1.58
CA HIS A 332 22.73 4.08 0.31
C HIS A 332 24.20 4.50 0.50
N ASN A 333 25.11 3.94 -0.30
CA ASN A 333 26.58 4.12 -0.22
C ASN A 333 27.22 3.64 1.10
N THR A 334 26.52 2.87 1.92
CA THR A 334 27.09 2.22 3.10
C THR A 334 27.51 0.78 2.76
N PRO A 335 28.62 0.30 3.35
CA PRO A 335 28.99 -1.11 3.26
C PRO A 335 27.85 -2.01 3.74
N PRO A 336 27.70 -3.22 3.16
CA PRO A 336 26.78 -4.20 3.73
C PRO A 336 27.25 -4.60 5.14
N ALA A 337 26.35 -5.12 5.96
CA ALA A 337 26.73 -5.70 7.24
C ALA A 337 27.76 -6.82 7.02
N GLU A 338 28.77 -6.89 7.89
CA GLU A 338 29.86 -7.87 7.76
C GLU A 338 29.30 -9.30 7.85
N GLY A 339 29.75 -10.18 6.95
CA GLY A 339 29.27 -11.57 6.89
C GLY A 339 27.83 -11.76 6.40
N SER A 340 27.14 -10.69 5.99
CA SER A 340 25.77 -10.78 5.46
C SER A 340 25.73 -11.34 4.05
N GLN A 341 24.55 -11.83 3.67
CA GLN A 341 24.25 -12.27 2.30
C GLN A 341 24.59 -11.19 1.26
N LEU A 342 24.25 -9.92 1.53
CA LEU A 342 24.54 -8.84 0.60
C LEU A 342 26.05 -8.63 0.38
N SER A 343 26.88 -8.95 1.38
CA SER A 343 28.34 -8.90 1.24
C SER A 343 28.83 -9.83 0.13
N GLU A 344 28.35 -11.07 0.10
CA GLU A 344 28.70 -12.04 -0.95
C GLU A 344 28.13 -11.66 -2.31
N ILE A 345 26.88 -11.17 -2.35
CA ILE A 345 26.22 -10.77 -3.60
C ILE A 345 26.89 -9.54 -4.23
N ASP A 346 27.35 -8.60 -3.42
CA ASP A 346 28.14 -7.46 -3.92
C ASP A 346 29.40 -7.91 -4.67
N GLU A 347 29.98 -9.06 -4.29
CA GLU A 347 31.15 -9.61 -4.95
C GLU A 347 30.79 -10.45 -6.17
N ASP A 348 29.96 -11.48 -5.96
CA ASP A 348 29.78 -12.57 -6.91
C ASP A 348 28.52 -12.43 -7.76
N GLY A 349 27.67 -11.46 -7.45
CA GLY A 349 26.34 -11.34 -8.02
C GLY A 349 25.35 -12.37 -7.47
N PHE A 350 24.11 -12.25 -7.91
CA PHE A 350 22.97 -13.04 -7.45
C PHE A 350 22.47 -13.98 -8.55
N TRP A 351 22.19 -15.23 -8.16
CA TRP A 351 21.48 -16.24 -8.95
C TRP A 351 20.48 -16.95 -8.02
N PRO A 352 19.31 -17.45 -8.51
CA PRO A 352 18.21 -17.87 -7.63
C PRO A 352 18.55 -18.97 -6.62
N ASN A 353 19.56 -19.79 -6.91
CA ASN A 353 20.00 -20.86 -6.01
C ASN A 353 20.78 -20.37 -4.78
N LYS A 354 21.13 -19.07 -4.69
CA LYS A 354 21.86 -18.50 -3.56
C LYS A 354 20.98 -18.04 -2.39
N CYS A 355 19.66 -17.93 -2.57
CA CYS A 355 18.74 -17.47 -1.52
C CYS A 355 17.71 -18.55 -1.19
N PRO A 356 17.38 -18.79 0.10
CA PRO A 356 16.35 -19.74 0.51
C PRO A 356 14.91 -19.26 0.22
N GLY A 357 14.72 -18.00 -0.17
CA GLY A 357 13.41 -17.40 -0.42
C GLY A 357 13.39 -16.41 -1.58
N PRO A 358 12.19 -16.08 -2.09
CA PRO A 358 12.01 -15.16 -3.20
C PRO A 358 12.34 -13.72 -2.80
N VAL A 359 13.11 -13.03 -3.65
CA VAL A 359 13.50 -11.63 -3.47
C VAL A 359 12.50 -10.75 -4.22
N VAL A 360 11.47 -10.25 -3.53
CA VAL A 360 10.29 -9.64 -4.17
C VAL A 360 10.49 -8.15 -4.49
N MET A 361 10.09 -7.78 -5.70
CA MET A 361 10.07 -6.39 -6.21
C MET A 361 8.64 -5.89 -6.31
N GLU A 362 8.47 -4.57 -6.27
CA GLU A 362 7.17 -3.92 -6.41
C GLU A 362 7.20 -2.71 -7.35
N SER A 363 6.03 -2.37 -7.87
CA SER A 363 5.73 -1.19 -8.65
C SER A 363 4.28 -0.74 -8.40
N PRO A 364 4.01 0.56 -8.16
CA PRO A 364 5.01 1.62 -8.07
C PRO A 364 5.95 1.41 -6.87
N ALA A 365 7.10 2.08 -6.88
CA ALA A 365 8.04 2.00 -5.78
C ALA A 365 7.40 2.48 -4.46
N ARG A 366 7.71 1.84 -3.33
CA ARG A 366 7.12 2.21 -2.02
C ARG A 366 7.30 3.67 -1.66
N ALA A 367 8.50 4.21 -1.94
CA ALA A 367 8.80 5.61 -1.71
C ALA A 367 7.86 6.54 -2.49
N SER A 368 7.53 6.17 -3.73
CA SER A 368 6.56 6.88 -4.56
C SER A 368 5.14 6.78 -4.02
N HIS A 369 4.75 5.60 -3.55
CA HIS A 369 3.45 5.41 -2.92
C HIS A 369 3.31 6.26 -1.65
N ASN A 370 4.24 6.12 -0.71
CA ASN A 370 4.24 6.86 0.55
C ASN A 370 4.22 8.38 0.33
N GLN A 371 5.04 8.88 -0.59
CA GLN A 371 5.05 10.31 -0.93
C GLN A 371 3.71 10.75 -1.56
N THR A 372 3.13 9.93 -2.44
CA THR A 372 1.86 10.25 -3.10
C THR A 372 0.73 10.33 -2.07
N ILE A 373 0.62 9.35 -1.16
CA ILE A 373 -0.39 9.37 -0.10
C ILE A 373 -0.20 10.58 0.82
N TRP A 374 1.04 10.85 1.23
CA TRP A 374 1.32 12.03 2.07
C TRP A 374 0.94 13.34 1.39
N LEU A 375 1.22 13.51 0.09
CA LEU A 375 0.81 14.71 -0.64
C LEU A 375 -0.71 14.85 -0.75
N LEU A 376 -1.42 13.75 -1.03
CA LEU A 376 -2.88 13.75 -1.03
C LEU A 376 -3.43 14.15 0.34
N ASP A 377 -2.84 13.65 1.42
CA ASP A 377 -3.21 14.04 2.79
C ASP A 377 -2.97 15.54 3.05
N GLN A 378 -1.86 16.11 2.57
CA GLN A 378 -1.59 17.55 2.68
C GLN A 378 -2.60 18.40 1.89
N GLU A 379 -2.98 17.97 0.69
CA GLU A 379 -3.98 18.66 -0.14
C GLU A 379 -5.37 18.58 0.50
N ILE A 380 -5.78 17.41 0.97
CA ILE A 380 -7.04 17.21 1.70
C ILE A 380 -7.09 18.11 2.94
N ALA A 381 -6.05 18.10 3.78
CA ALA A 381 -5.98 18.95 4.98
C ALA A 381 -5.99 20.46 4.65
N THR A 382 -5.48 20.85 3.48
CA THR A 382 -5.53 22.24 3.02
C THR A 382 -6.94 22.65 2.60
N LEU A 383 -7.67 21.78 1.89
CA LEU A 383 -9.08 22.00 1.56
C LEU A 383 -9.93 22.07 2.83
N GLU A 384 -9.72 21.18 3.80
CA GLU A 384 -10.45 21.20 5.07
C GLU A 384 -10.26 22.50 5.85
N ARG A 385 -9.02 23.00 5.93
CA ARG A 385 -8.73 24.29 6.59
C ARG A 385 -9.41 25.45 5.89
N ARG A 386 -9.41 25.48 4.56
CA ARG A 386 -10.13 26.49 3.76
C ARG A 386 -11.63 26.45 4.02
N MET A 387 -12.22 25.26 4.05
CA MET A 387 -13.65 25.07 4.32
C MET A 387 -14.02 25.56 5.73
N LYS A 388 -13.20 25.26 6.74
CA LYS A 388 -13.41 25.71 8.13
C LYS A 388 -13.27 27.23 8.30
N ALA A 389 -12.34 27.87 7.59
CA ALA A 389 -12.07 29.30 7.75
C ALA A 389 -13.18 30.22 7.18
N LEU A 390 -14.10 29.70 6.37
CA LEU A 390 -15.03 30.51 5.57
C LEU A 390 -16.47 30.60 6.11
N ASN A 391 -16.86 29.91 7.19
CA ASN A 391 -18.18 30.01 7.87
C ASN A 391 -19.38 30.32 6.93
N GLY A 392 -19.52 29.59 5.82
CA GLY A 392 -20.55 29.78 4.81
C GLY A 392 -20.57 28.59 3.85
N PRO A 393 -21.63 28.42 3.01
CA PRO A 393 -21.82 27.22 2.21
C PRO A 393 -20.58 27.00 1.35
N SER A 394 -19.82 25.95 1.68
CA SER A 394 -18.64 25.53 0.95
C SER A 394 -19.00 25.52 -0.53
N ARG A 395 -18.24 26.21 -1.38
CA ARG A 395 -18.46 26.09 -2.83
C ARG A 395 -18.44 24.60 -3.14
N SER A 396 -19.49 24.11 -3.78
CA SER A 396 -19.62 22.70 -4.20
C SER A 396 -18.32 22.15 -4.82
N SER A 397 -17.52 23.01 -5.45
CA SER A 397 -16.20 22.69 -6.00
C SER A 397 -15.16 22.18 -4.99
N ASP A 398 -15.04 22.77 -3.79
CA ASP A 398 -14.00 22.38 -2.82
C ASP A 398 -14.34 21.03 -2.17
N GLN A 399 -15.62 20.82 -1.86
CA GLN A 399 -16.13 19.54 -1.36
C GLN A 399 -15.94 18.43 -2.42
N VAL A 400 -16.31 18.71 -3.68
CA VAL A 400 -16.12 17.76 -4.79
C VAL A 400 -14.63 17.46 -5.01
N ALA A 401 -13.75 18.46 -4.90
CA ALA A 401 -12.31 18.26 -5.01
C ALA A 401 -11.77 17.40 -3.87
N LYS A 402 -12.23 17.63 -2.63
CA LYS A 402 -11.87 16.83 -1.45
C LYS A 402 -12.29 15.37 -1.64
N GLU A 403 -13.54 15.12 -1.99
CA GLU A 403 -14.07 13.77 -2.22
C GLU A 403 -13.30 13.03 -3.31
N LYS A 404 -12.89 13.74 -4.37
CA LYS A 404 -12.06 13.16 -5.42
C LYS A 404 -10.67 12.76 -4.92
N LEU A 405 -10.02 13.61 -4.12
CA LEU A 405 -8.72 13.30 -3.52
C LEU A 405 -8.82 12.14 -2.51
N GLU A 406 -9.88 12.09 -1.70
CA GLU A 406 -10.13 10.98 -0.78
C GLU A 406 -10.36 9.66 -1.53
N GLN A 407 -11.10 9.68 -2.64
CA GLN A 407 -11.29 8.52 -3.51
C GLN A 407 -9.97 8.07 -4.15
N GLU A 408 -9.17 9.00 -4.69
CA GLU A 408 -7.87 8.70 -5.27
C GLU A 408 -6.91 8.10 -4.22
N ARG A 409 -6.89 8.68 -3.02
CA ARG A 409 -6.11 8.18 -1.88
C ARG A 409 -6.51 6.75 -1.51
N ALA A 410 -7.82 6.52 -1.32
CA ALA A 410 -8.35 5.21 -0.95
C ALA A 410 -8.05 4.15 -2.02
N ALA A 411 -8.18 4.49 -3.31
CA ALA A 411 -7.86 3.59 -4.41
C ALA A 411 -6.36 3.22 -4.45
N LYS A 412 -5.47 4.18 -4.22
CA LYS A 412 -4.01 3.93 -4.18
C LYS A 412 -3.59 3.08 -2.99
N ILE A 413 -4.21 3.26 -1.82
CA ILE A 413 -3.99 2.40 -0.65
C ILE A 413 -4.50 0.98 -0.95
N ALA A 414 -5.74 0.87 -1.43
CA ALA A 414 -6.33 -0.42 -1.78
C ALA A 414 -5.51 -1.20 -2.82
N PHE A 415 -4.85 -0.52 -3.77
CA PHE A 415 -3.94 -1.16 -4.72
C PHE A 415 -2.79 -1.91 -4.02
N PHE A 416 -2.20 -1.32 -2.97
CA PHE A 416 -1.13 -1.94 -2.20
C PHE A 416 -1.64 -3.00 -1.22
N ASP A 417 -2.82 -2.79 -0.64
CA ASP A 417 -3.45 -3.74 0.30
C ASP A 417 -3.89 -5.01 -0.41
N GLN A 418 -4.30 -4.90 -1.68
CA GLN A 418 -4.66 -6.02 -2.54
C GLN A 418 -3.44 -6.77 -3.12
N GLY A 419 -2.21 -6.35 -2.79
CA GLY A 419 -0.99 -6.96 -3.34
C GLY A 419 -0.76 -6.66 -4.82
N ARG A 420 -1.51 -5.72 -5.43
CA ARG A 420 -1.40 -5.39 -6.86
C ARG A 420 -0.11 -4.68 -7.21
N GLN A 421 0.60 -4.15 -6.22
CA GLN A 421 1.95 -3.59 -6.34
C GLN A 421 3.02 -4.66 -6.57
N ILE A 422 2.78 -5.92 -6.25
CA ILE A 422 3.79 -6.97 -6.39
C ILE A 422 4.14 -7.12 -7.87
N LEU A 423 5.39 -6.82 -8.22
CA LEU A 423 5.88 -6.83 -9.59
C LEU A 423 6.34 -8.23 -10.00
N GLY A 424 7.07 -8.88 -9.10
CA GLY A 424 7.78 -10.11 -9.40
C GLY A 424 8.96 -10.34 -8.47
N LYS A 425 9.92 -11.13 -8.93
CA LYS A 425 11.07 -11.55 -8.11
C LYS A 425 12.37 -11.25 -8.84
N VAL A 426 13.43 -10.91 -8.11
CA VAL A 426 14.77 -10.83 -8.70
C VAL A 426 15.15 -12.21 -9.25
N TYR A 427 15.56 -12.24 -10.51
CA TYR A 427 16.01 -13.43 -11.21
C TYR A 427 17.53 -13.58 -11.16
N ALA A 428 18.27 -12.54 -11.55
CA ALA A 428 19.74 -12.57 -11.51
C ALA A 428 20.30 -11.14 -11.39
N ALA A 429 21.52 -10.98 -10.89
CA ALA A 429 22.18 -9.69 -10.85
C ALA A 429 23.70 -9.78 -10.87
N SER A 430 24.36 -8.74 -11.40
CA SER A 430 25.79 -8.73 -11.68
C SER A 430 26.69 -8.64 -10.44
N GLY A 431 26.19 -8.12 -9.32
CA GLY A 431 27.06 -7.61 -8.26
C GLY A 431 27.93 -6.45 -8.73
N TYR A 432 29.01 -6.17 -8.02
CA TYR A 432 29.92 -5.06 -8.29
C TYR A 432 31.32 -5.45 -8.73
N LYS A 433 31.77 -6.71 -8.67
CA LYS A 433 33.10 -7.06 -9.22
C LYS A 433 33.12 -7.27 -10.73
N ARG A 434 31.97 -7.56 -11.34
CA ARG A 434 31.88 -7.77 -12.79
C ARG A 434 32.15 -6.47 -13.55
N ARG A 435 32.93 -6.58 -14.63
CA ARG A 435 33.37 -5.47 -15.47
C ARG A 435 33.22 -5.80 -16.94
N THR A 436 33.03 -4.77 -17.74
CA THR A 436 33.16 -4.84 -19.19
C THR A 436 34.62 -5.07 -19.58
N SER A 437 34.88 -5.44 -20.83
CA SER A 437 36.24 -5.67 -21.34
C SER A 437 37.14 -4.44 -21.26
N ASP A 438 36.58 -3.24 -21.27
CA ASP A 438 37.30 -1.98 -21.07
C ASP A 438 37.22 -1.45 -19.63
N ASN A 439 36.91 -2.30 -18.65
CA ASN A 439 36.87 -1.95 -17.22
C ASN A 439 35.78 -0.92 -16.83
N GLY A 440 34.65 -0.89 -17.53
CA GLY A 440 33.42 -0.21 -17.11
C GLY A 440 32.56 -1.08 -16.18
N ARG A 441 31.69 -0.45 -15.38
CA ARG A 441 30.78 -1.16 -14.47
C ARG A 441 29.57 -1.73 -15.23
N LEU A 442 29.13 -2.93 -14.85
CA LEU A 442 27.98 -3.60 -15.47
C LEU A 442 26.66 -3.29 -14.75
N ASP A 443 26.63 -3.49 -13.42
CA ASP A 443 25.56 -3.06 -12.52
C ASP A 443 24.15 -3.35 -13.04
N TRP A 444 23.90 -4.56 -13.54
CA TRP A 444 22.61 -4.97 -14.08
C TRP A 444 21.89 -5.95 -13.15
N ALA A 445 20.56 -5.95 -13.21
CA ALA A 445 19.69 -6.91 -12.57
C ALA A 445 18.50 -7.28 -13.47
N LEU A 446 18.08 -8.53 -13.37
CA LEU A 446 16.92 -9.09 -14.04
C LEU A 446 15.82 -9.39 -13.01
N ILE A 447 14.58 -9.11 -13.39
CA ILE A 447 13.38 -9.34 -12.59
C ILE A 447 12.49 -10.29 -13.38
N ASP A 448 12.13 -11.42 -12.79
CA ASP A 448 11.04 -12.28 -13.26
C ASP A 448 9.71 -11.59 -12.94
N VAL A 449 9.14 -10.92 -13.94
CA VAL A 449 7.94 -10.08 -13.80
C VAL A 449 6.71 -10.95 -14.00
N ILE A 450 5.76 -10.88 -13.06
CA ILE A 450 4.49 -11.62 -13.13
C ILE A 450 3.76 -11.21 -14.41
N SER A 451 3.25 -12.20 -15.15
CA SER A 451 2.63 -11.99 -16.48
C SER A 451 1.52 -10.92 -16.48
N SER A 452 0.69 -10.86 -15.43
CA SER A 452 -0.36 -9.85 -15.29
C SER A 452 0.16 -8.41 -15.14
N ARG A 453 1.41 -8.25 -14.70
CA ARG A 453 2.09 -6.95 -14.56
C ARG A 453 2.86 -6.54 -15.81
N GLN A 454 3.05 -7.41 -16.80
CA GLN A 454 3.87 -7.12 -17.97
C GLN A 454 3.17 -6.14 -18.92
N GLY A 455 3.76 -4.94 -19.09
CA GLY A 455 3.40 -3.97 -20.11
C GLY A 455 4.29 -4.06 -21.34
N GLU A 456 4.55 -2.90 -21.96
CA GLU A 456 5.25 -2.80 -23.23
C GLU A 456 6.52 -1.96 -23.14
N ASN A 457 7.46 -2.23 -24.05
CA ASN A 457 8.62 -1.38 -24.29
C ASN A 457 8.28 -0.18 -25.20
N ARG A 458 7.11 0.42 -25.01
CA ARG A 458 6.62 1.49 -25.88
C ARG A 458 7.32 2.81 -25.53
N LEU A 459 7.88 3.47 -26.55
CA LEU A 459 8.47 4.79 -26.41
C LEU A 459 7.40 5.88 -26.27
N PRO A 460 7.73 7.05 -25.69
CA PRO A 460 6.75 8.12 -25.51
C PRO A 460 6.19 8.63 -26.83
N TYR A 461 4.95 9.14 -26.76
CA TYR A 461 4.31 9.82 -27.87
C TYR A 461 4.97 11.16 -28.18
N ARG A 462 4.70 11.68 -29.38
CA ARG A 462 5.20 12.96 -29.88
C ARG A 462 4.98 14.11 -28.89
N GLU A 463 3.79 14.18 -28.31
CA GLU A 463 3.35 15.24 -27.41
C GLU A 463 4.25 15.33 -26.18
N THR A 464 4.71 14.19 -25.67
CA THR A 464 5.63 14.13 -24.52
C THR A 464 6.97 14.81 -24.82
N TRP A 465 7.45 14.72 -26.06
CA TRP A 465 8.69 15.36 -26.50
C TRP A 465 8.47 16.83 -26.84
N GLU A 466 7.38 17.15 -27.52
CA GLU A 466 7.03 18.53 -27.93
C GLU A 466 6.78 19.46 -26.74
N GLU A 467 6.22 18.93 -25.64
CA GLU A 467 6.02 19.65 -24.38
C GLU A 467 7.36 20.11 -23.77
N LYS A 468 8.40 19.27 -23.84
CA LYS A 468 9.68 19.52 -23.14
C LYS A 468 10.75 20.15 -24.02
N TYR A 469 10.78 19.81 -25.31
CA TYR A 469 11.93 20.03 -26.19
C TYR A 469 11.53 20.65 -27.53
N GLU A 470 12.47 21.39 -28.12
CA GLU A 470 12.40 21.84 -29.52
C GLU A 470 12.61 20.65 -30.48
N THR A 471 12.09 20.77 -31.70
CA THR A 471 12.04 19.68 -32.68
C THR A 471 13.41 19.05 -32.96
N GLN A 472 14.48 19.84 -33.00
CA GLN A 472 15.85 19.32 -33.21
C GLN A 472 16.42 18.50 -32.04
N HIS A 473 15.67 18.31 -30.96
CA HIS A 473 16.06 17.54 -29.77
C HIS A 473 15.16 16.32 -29.53
N HIS A 474 14.18 16.11 -30.40
CA HIS A 474 13.35 14.91 -30.40
C HIS A 474 14.12 13.74 -31.02
N PRO A 475 13.77 12.48 -30.68
CA PRO A 475 14.14 11.35 -31.53
C PRO A 475 13.38 11.44 -32.87
N ASN A 476 13.70 10.55 -33.81
CA ASN A 476 13.06 10.57 -35.12
C ASN A 476 11.56 10.32 -34.98
N PRO A 477 10.70 11.00 -35.78
CA PRO A 477 9.25 10.85 -35.67
C PRO A 477 8.73 9.42 -35.75
N ASP A 478 9.41 8.55 -36.50
CA ASP A 478 9.05 7.14 -36.65
C ASP A 478 9.26 6.32 -35.36
N SER A 479 10.00 6.85 -34.39
CA SER A 479 10.20 6.24 -33.07
C SER A 479 9.11 6.58 -32.05
N PHE A 480 8.25 7.57 -32.34
CA PHE A 480 7.21 7.98 -31.39
C PHE A 480 6.16 6.89 -31.24
N ALA A 481 5.84 6.53 -29.99
CA ALA A 481 4.91 5.45 -29.66
C ALA A 481 5.24 4.09 -30.27
N SER A 482 6.42 3.93 -30.88
CA SER A 482 6.90 2.65 -31.38
C SER A 482 7.47 1.82 -30.22
N LEU A 483 7.72 0.53 -30.47
CA LEU A 483 8.42 -0.30 -29.51
C LEU A 483 9.91 -0.07 -29.61
N LEU A 484 10.59 -0.11 -28.47
CA LEU A 484 12.04 -0.15 -28.39
C LEU A 484 12.58 -1.28 -29.28
N VAL A 485 13.41 -0.95 -30.25
CA VAL A 485 13.90 -1.89 -31.25
C VAL A 485 15.23 -2.50 -30.81
N LYS A 486 15.43 -3.80 -31.10
CA LYS A 486 16.76 -4.43 -31.13
C LYS A 486 17.13 -4.63 -32.60
N ASP A 487 18.21 -4.00 -33.06
CA ASP A 487 18.90 -4.58 -34.22
C ASP A 487 20.40 -4.30 -34.35
N SER A 488 20.98 -3.41 -33.54
CA SER A 488 22.41 -3.50 -33.29
C SER A 488 22.70 -3.29 -31.81
N LEU A 489 22.78 -4.39 -31.05
CA LEU A 489 23.44 -4.38 -29.73
C LEU A 489 24.96 -4.19 -29.93
N SER A 490 25.30 -3.11 -30.63
CA SER A 490 26.67 -2.70 -30.82
C SER A 490 27.28 -2.51 -29.43
N PRO A 491 28.47 -3.07 -29.17
CA PRO A 491 29.20 -2.80 -27.94
C PRO A 491 29.62 -1.32 -27.81
N TYR A 492 29.41 -0.55 -28.89
CA TYR A 492 29.66 0.88 -28.97
C TYR A 492 28.35 1.67 -28.98
N LEU A 493 28.25 2.64 -28.08
CA LEU A 493 27.23 3.69 -28.17
C LEU A 493 27.49 4.53 -29.43
N ARG A 494 26.46 4.70 -30.27
CA ARG A 494 26.54 5.53 -31.48
C ARG A 494 26.82 6.99 -31.08
N SER A 495 27.72 7.65 -31.80
CA SER A 495 28.14 9.00 -31.43
C SER A 495 27.05 10.02 -31.74
N GLY A 496 26.74 10.90 -30.78
CA GLY A 496 25.83 12.02 -30.99
C GLY A 496 24.87 12.18 -29.82
N ASN A 497 23.62 11.76 -30.03
CA ASN A 497 22.50 11.98 -29.12
C ASN A 497 21.98 10.66 -28.54
N GLY A 498 21.38 10.75 -27.36
CA GLY A 498 20.67 9.65 -26.75
C GLY A 498 19.46 10.14 -25.97
N TRP A 499 18.47 9.29 -25.88
CA TRP A 499 17.20 9.55 -25.22
C TRP A 499 16.94 8.45 -24.20
N LYS A 500 16.21 8.77 -23.15
CA LYS A 500 15.75 7.78 -22.17
C LYS A 500 14.39 8.16 -21.62
N VAL A 501 13.75 7.20 -20.98
CA VAL A 501 12.60 7.43 -20.10
C VAL A 501 12.97 6.92 -18.73
N GLY A 502 13.04 7.83 -17.75
CA GLY A 502 13.31 7.50 -16.35
C GLY A 502 12.14 7.85 -15.46
N THR A 503 12.01 7.17 -14.33
CA THR A 503 10.92 7.41 -13.37
C THR A 503 10.85 8.87 -12.90
N THR A 504 11.98 9.52 -12.65
CA THR A 504 12.01 10.83 -12.00
C THR A 504 12.01 11.98 -13.00
N THR A 505 12.64 11.81 -14.16
CA THR A 505 12.69 12.87 -15.19
C THR A 505 11.70 12.65 -16.33
N GLY A 506 11.08 11.48 -16.44
CA GLY A 506 10.37 11.02 -17.62
C GLY A 506 11.29 10.97 -18.83
N ALA A 507 10.70 11.27 -20.00
CA ALA A 507 11.41 11.42 -21.27
C ALA A 507 12.44 12.56 -21.23
N THR A 508 13.71 12.23 -21.51
CA THR A 508 14.84 13.18 -21.52
C THR A 508 15.82 12.89 -22.65
N SER A 509 16.48 13.93 -23.15
CA SER A 509 17.52 13.84 -24.18
C SER A 509 18.88 14.32 -23.67
N GLY A 510 19.96 13.77 -24.23
CA GLY A 510 21.33 14.09 -23.85
C GLY A 510 22.35 13.90 -24.97
N TRP A 511 23.54 14.46 -24.74
CA TRP A 511 24.71 14.32 -25.61
C TRP A 511 25.65 13.25 -25.10
N TYR A 512 26.04 12.34 -25.99
CA TYR A 512 27.07 11.36 -25.70
C TYR A 512 28.47 12.01 -25.69
N SER A 513 29.22 11.84 -24.60
CA SER A 513 30.64 12.20 -24.55
C SER A 513 31.49 11.07 -25.13
N ARG A 514 32.35 11.42 -26.10
CA ARG A 514 33.38 10.50 -26.62
C ARG A 514 34.49 10.22 -25.60
N SER A 515 34.71 11.15 -24.67
CA SER A 515 35.70 11.00 -23.60
C SER A 515 35.10 10.25 -22.42
N LYS A 516 35.78 9.19 -21.98
CA LYS A 516 35.38 8.36 -20.84
C LYS A 516 35.99 8.88 -19.54
N PRO A 517 35.21 9.29 -18.54
CA PRO A 517 35.74 9.56 -17.21
C PRO A 517 36.20 8.28 -16.49
N SER A 518 37.28 8.41 -15.72
CA SER A 518 37.65 7.43 -14.70
C SER A 518 36.84 7.70 -13.42
N CYS A 519 36.15 6.67 -12.93
CA CYS A 519 35.21 6.78 -11.83
C CYS A 519 35.64 5.88 -10.66
N ALA A 520 36.03 6.50 -9.55
CA ALA A 520 36.33 5.79 -8.31
C ALA A 520 35.10 5.79 -7.40
N MET A 521 34.33 4.70 -7.39
CA MET A 521 33.13 4.57 -6.56
C MET A 521 33.48 3.96 -5.20
N SER A 522 32.68 4.26 -4.18
CA SER A 522 32.86 3.73 -2.81
C SER A 522 32.82 2.21 -2.77
N ASP A 523 31.90 1.60 -3.54
CA ASP A 523 31.76 0.15 -3.62
C ASP A 523 33.03 -0.51 -4.21
N ASP A 524 33.60 0.12 -5.24
CA ASP A 524 34.79 -0.40 -5.92
C ASP A 524 36.00 -0.35 -4.99
N LYS A 525 36.18 0.78 -4.26
CA LYS A 525 37.24 0.91 -3.26
C LYS A 525 37.13 -0.14 -2.17
N ARG A 526 35.92 -0.39 -1.65
CA ARG A 526 35.66 -1.40 -0.63
C ARG A 526 36.03 -2.80 -1.12
N LEU A 527 35.74 -3.11 -2.38
CA LEU A 527 36.03 -4.41 -3.00
C LEU A 527 37.47 -4.53 -3.54
N GLY A 528 38.34 -3.56 -3.28
CA GLY A 528 39.71 -3.55 -3.80
C GLY A 528 39.80 -3.40 -5.33
N MET A 529 38.74 -2.92 -5.97
CA MET A 529 38.65 -2.77 -7.43
C MET A 529 39.28 -1.44 -7.88
N ARG A 530 39.88 -1.46 -9.08
CA ARG A 530 40.38 -0.25 -9.73
C ARG A 530 39.23 0.66 -10.17
N PRO A 531 39.46 1.99 -10.28
CA PRO A 531 38.49 2.91 -10.88
C PRO A 531 38.01 2.41 -12.24
N SER A 532 36.72 2.58 -12.52
CA SER A 532 36.10 2.13 -13.75
C SER A 532 36.13 3.20 -14.85
N TYR A 533 36.04 2.80 -16.12
CA TYR A 533 35.99 3.71 -17.26
C TYR A 533 34.58 3.80 -17.82
N GLU A 534 33.93 4.92 -17.58
CA GLU A 534 32.50 5.05 -17.82
C GLU A 534 32.17 5.88 -19.06
N ARG A 535 31.01 5.61 -19.64
CA ARG A 535 30.46 6.42 -20.74
C ARG A 535 29.42 7.37 -20.19
N VAL A 536 29.37 8.58 -20.72
CA VAL A 536 28.49 9.62 -20.16
C VAL A 536 27.57 10.28 -21.16
N PHE A 537 26.38 10.61 -20.67
CA PHE A 537 25.45 11.52 -21.32
C PHE A 537 25.26 12.79 -20.50
N VAL A 538 25.33 13.94 -21.15
CA VAL A 538 25.08 15.27 -20.56
C VAL A 538 23.72 15.76 -21.03
N GLY A 539 22.92 16.36 -20.13
CA GLY A 539 21.54 16.76 -20.42
C GLY A 539 21.43 17.93 -21.38
N ARG A 540 20.39 17.93 -22.22
CA ARG A 540 20.04 19.06 -23.09
C ARG A 540 19.12 20.07 -22.38
N PRO A 541 19.16 21.36 -22.75
CA PRO A 541 18.20 22.36 -22.29
C PRO A 541 16.76 22.02 -22.68
N GLN A 542 15.83 22.26 -21.75
CA GLN A 542 14.38 22.17 -21.97
C GLN A 542 13.79 23.56 -22.28
N LYS A 543 12.70 23.61 -23.05
CA LYS A 543 12.04 24.85 -23.53
C LYS A 543 11.71 25.86 -22.40
N ALA A 544 11.18 25.37 -21.28
CA ALA A 544 10.53 26.24 -20.28
C ALA A 544 11.33 26.45 -18.97
N THR A 545 12.22 25.54 -18.59
CA THR A 545 12.75 25.49 -17.21
C THR A 545 14.26 25.77 -17.11
N ARG A 546 14.99 25.90 -18.23
CA ARG A 546 16.46 25.83 -18.27
C ARG A 546 17.05 24.67 -17.45
N ASP A 547 16.25 23.64 -17.11
CA ASP A 547 16.72 22.52 -16.29
C ASP A 547 17.31 21.43 -17.20
N GLU A 548 18.63 21.47 -17.30
CA GLU A 548 19.45 20.73 -18.28
C GLU A 548 19.86 19.34 -17.80
N LYS A 549 18.92 18.55 -17.26
CA LYS A 549 19.24 17.26 -16.62
C LYS A 549 18.89 16.08 -17.51
N PHE A 550 19.91 15.30 -17.89
CA PHE A 550 19.70 14.00 -18.52
C PHE A 550 19.08 13.00 -17.55
N CYS A 551 19.55 12.98 -16.30
CA CYS A 551 19.09 12.04 -15.29
C CYS A 551 19.06 12.66 -13.88
N ARG A 552 18.29 12.04 -12.99
CA ARG A 552 18.23 12.33 -11.55
C ARG A 552 18.31 11.04 -10.72
N PRO A 553 18.59 11.12 -9.40
CA PRO A 553 18.37 9.98 -8.51
C PRO A 553 16.96 9.41 -8.71
N GLY A 554 16.86 8.10 -8.90
CA GLY A 554 15.63 7.39 -9.28
C GLY A 554 15.57 6.94 -10.75
N ASP A 555 16.34 7.56 -11.65
CA ASP A 555 16.38 7.16 -13.07
C ASP A 555 17.31 5.98 -13.37
N SER A 556 18.10 5.53 -12.39
CA SER A 556 18.91 4.32 -12.51
C SER A 556 18.05 3.16 -12.97
N GLY A 557 18.48 2.48 -14.03
CA GLY A 557 17.82 1.34 -14.64
C GLY A 557 17.24 1.70 -16.01
N ALA A 558 17.05 2.99 -16.31
CA ALA A 558 16.51 3.44 -17.58
C ALA A 558 17.38 3.00 -18.78
N ILE A 559 16.72 2.54 -19.84
CA ILE A 559 17.38 2.28 -21.11
C ILE A 559 17.58 3.59 -21.87
N VAL A 560 18.80 3.77 -22.38
CA VAL A 560 19.17 4.81 -23.33
C VAL A 560 19.02 4.26 -24.73
N PHE A 561 18.36 5.00 -25.60
CA PHE A 561 18.13 4.66 -27.01
C PHE A 561 18.58 5.77 -27.96
N ASP A 562 18.79 5.42 -29.22
CA ASP A 562 19.16 6.36 -30.28
C ASP A 562 17.94 7.01 -30.96
N ALA A 563 18.17 7.76 -32.05
CA ALA A 563 17.09 8.52 -32.69
C ALA A 563 16.02 7.60 -33.31
N ASP A 564 16.37 6.36 -33.66
CA ASP A 564 15.48 5.39 -34.29
C ASP A 564 14.79 4.49 -33.26
N GLY A 565 14.97 4.75 -31.97
CA GLY A 565 14.42 3.91 -30.90
C GLY A 565 15.21 2.63 -30.64
N GLN A 566 16.46 2.53 -31.11
CA GLN A 566 17.28 1.34 -30.83
C GLN A 566 17.86 1.41 -29.43
N ALA A 567 17.71 0.33 -28.64
CA ALA A 567 18.31 0.25 -27.31
C ALA A 567 19.85 0.23 -27.38
N THR A 568 20.50 1.17 -26.71
CA THR A 568 21.96 1.37 -26.78
C THR A 568 22.68 1.15 -25.45
N GLY A 569 22.06 1.51 -24.31
CA GLY A 569 22.74 1.45 -23.02
C GLY A 569 21.81 1.41 -21.82
N LEU A 570 22.38 1.06 -20.67
CA LEU A 570 21.73 1.02 -19.37
C LEU A 570 22.31 2.14 -18.48
N LEU A 571 21.49 3.11 -18.11
CA LEU A 571 21.88 4.18 -17.18
C LEU A 571 21.95 3.61 -15.76
N PHE A 572 23.05 3.84 -15.04
CA PHE A 572 23.21 3.28 -13.69
C PHE A 572 23.55 4.30 -12.59
N ARG A 573 24.22 5.42 -12.91
CA ARG A 573 24.55 6.46 -11.92
C ARG A 573 24.64 7.82 -12.60
N GLY A 574 24.90 8.86 -11.83
CA GLY A 574 25.21 10.18 -12.37
C GLY A 574 25.91 11.04 -11.34
N LYS A 575 26.42 12.19 -11.80
CA LYS A 575 27.07 13.17 -10.94
C LYS A 575 26.63 14.57 -11.33
N LYS A 576 26.30 15.37 -10.32
CA LYS A 576 26.14 16.82 -10.45
C LYS A 576 27.49 17.50 -10.20
N ILE A 577 27.84 18.46 -11.05
CA ILE A 577 29.03 19.29 -10.82
C ILE A 577 28.64 20.42 -9.85
N GLN A 578 29.49 20.70 -8.86
CA GLN A 578 29.25 21.76 -7.89
C GLN A 578 29.05 23.11 -8.61
N GLN A 579 28.12 23.93 -8.13
CA GLN A 579 27.74 25.23 -8.73
C GLN A 579 27.22 25.16 -10.18
N ASN A 580 27.01 23.96 -10.73
CA ASN A 580 26.35 23.79 -12.02
C ASN A 580 24.94 23.23 -11.81
N THR A 581 23.98 23.69 -12.60
CA THR A 581 22.64 23.09 -12.69
C THR A 581 22.67 21.77 -13.45
N GLN A 582 23.68 21.58 -14.32
CA GLN A 582 23.93 20.39 -15.12
C GLN A 582 24.61 19.27 -14.32
N GLY A 583 24.30 18.05 -14.74
CA GLY A 583 25.01 16.83 -14.35
C GLY A 583 25.14 15.89 -15.56
N TYR A 584 25.83 14.79 -15.35
CA TYR A 584 25.94 13.73 -16.35
C TYR A 584 25.47 12.40 -15.78
N GLY A 585 24.91 11.56 -16.65
CA GLY A 585 24.59 10.16 -16.37
C GLY A 585 25.69 9.24 -16.86
N LEU A 586 25.93 8.15 -16.13
CA LEU A 586 26.87 7.08 -16.45
C LEU A 586 26.10 5.90 -17.04
N VAL A 587 26.51 5.45 -18.22
CA VAL A 587 25.76 4.49 -19.04
C VAL A 587 26.65 3.33 -19.46
N THR A 588 26.17 2.11 -19.31
CA THR A 588 26.85 0.90 -19.77
C THR A 588 26.23 0.45 -21.10
N PRO A 589 27.02 0.19 -22.16
CA PRO A 589 26.48 -0.32 -23.42
C PRO A 589 25.68 -1.61 -23.21
N LEU A 590 24.49 -1.67 -23.79
CA LEU A 590 23.56 -2.77 -23.51
C LEU A 590 24.04 -4.10 -24.09
N GLY A 591 24.80 -4.07 -25.20
CA GLY A 591 25.45 -5.27 -25.74
C GLY A 591 26.34 -5.95 -24.71
N TRP A 592 27.18 -5.20 -23.98
CA TRP A 592 28.01 -5.76 -22.92
C TRP A 592 27.24 -6.24 -21.71
N VAL A 593 26.11 -5.63 -21.40
CA VAL A 593 25.20 -6.12 -20.36
C VAL A 593 24.66 -7.49 -20.76
N PHE A 594 24.25 -7.67 -22.01
CA PHE A 594 23.69 -8.93 -22.50
C PHE A 594 24.75 -10.02 -22.60
N ASP A 595 25.93 -9.70 -23.14
CA ASP A 595 27.09 -10.61 -23.16
C ASP A 595 27.43 -11.09 -21.75
N ASP A 596 27.39 -10.19 -20.76
CA ASP A 596 27.67 -10.53 -19.37
C ASP A 596 26.58 -11.39 -18.73
N ILE A 597 25.30 -11.14 -19.03
CA ILE A 597 24.18 -11.97 -18.55
C ILE A 597 24.35 -13.42 -19.04
N GLU A 598 24.63 -13.59 -20.34
CA GLU A 598 24.87 -14.91 -20.93
C GLU A 598 26.07 -15.60 -20.29
N ALA A 599 27.20 -14.90 -20.18
CA ALA A 599 28.42 -15.42 -19.55
C ALA A 599 28.23 -15.77 -18.07
N PHE A 600 27.52 -14.92 -17.32
CA PHE A 600 27.24 -15.11 -15.90
C PHE A 600 26.39 -16.36 -15.65
N SER A 601 25.46 -16.67 -16.57
CA SER A 601 24.63 -17.87 -16.51
C SER A 601 25.41 -19.18 -16.71
N LYS A 602 26.70 -19.12 -17.07
CA LYS A 602 27.54 -20.29 -17.41
C LYS A 602 26.88 -21.17 -18.49
N GLY A 603 26.26 -20.52 -19.47
CA GLY A 603 25.56 -21.16 -20.59
C GLY A 603 24.20 -21.77 -20.22
N GLN A 604 23.58 -21.38 -19.10
CA GLN A 604 22.16 -21.69 -18.84
C GLN A 604 21.23 -20.82 -19.69
N ILE A 605 21.58 -19.55 -19.87
CA ILE A 605 20.94 -18.65 -20.83
C ILE A 605 21.59 -18.87 -22.19
N THR A 606 20.78 -19.11 -23.21
CA THR A 606 21.25 -19.42 -24.58
C THR A 606 21.04 -18.27 -25.56
N ASP A 607 20.12 -17.35 -25.26
CA ASP A 607 19.85 -16.16 -26.08
C ASP A 607 19.12 -15.11 -25.23
N ILE A 608 19.36 -13.84 -25.51
CA ILE A 608 18.70 -12.68 -24.88
C ILE A 608 18.44 -11.56 -25.89
N ARG A 609 17.26 -10.94 -25.80
CA ARG A 609 16.87 -9.80 -26.64
C ARG A 609 15.99 -8.79 -25.91
N ILE A 610 15.85 -7.58 -26.45
CA ILE A 610 14.74 -6.70 -26.07
C ILE A 610 13.43 -7.40 -26.41
N ALA A 611 12.49 -7.40 -25.47
CA ALA A 611 11.21 -8.06 -25.65
C ALA A 611 10.43 -7.41 -26.80
N ARG A 612 9.83 -8.24 -27.65
CA ARG A 612 8.92 -7.81 -28.72
C ARG A 612 7.50 -7.67 -28.13
N ALA A 613 6.61 -6.98 -28.85
CA ALA A 613 5.19 -6.90 -28.45
C ALA A 613 4.56 -8.29 -28.41
#